data_AF-A0A2E1BTS7-F1
#
_entry.id   AF-A0A2E1BTS7-F1
#
_cell.length_a   1.000
_cell.length_b   1.000
_cell.length_c   1.000
_cell.angle_alpha   90.00
_cell.angle_beta   90.00
_cell.angle_gamma   90.00
#
_symmetry.space_group_name_H-M   'P 1'
#
loop_
_entity.id
_entity.type
_entity.pdbx_description
1 polymer ?
#
loop_
_entity_poly.entity_id
_entity_poly.type
_entity_poly.pdbx_seq_one_letter_code
_entity_poly.pdbx_strand_id
1 'polypeptide(L)'
;MYSLLIIIFTVFFSTQSYVFAQGSSDLGTYGDWQATYWNNDAGICTMMTLPKKEEGKYSRRGEVYAQVVKNTGANNTGVVNFVAGYTFKENSEVSIKIDNKHSFTLFTNQSTAWAQSEIDDASLIKFMKLGNTMVVRGISSRGTKTKDTYSLKGFVAAYKAMNKKCK
;
A
#
# COMPACT_ATOMS: atom_id res chain seq x y z
N MET A 1 -72.60 -11.78 -26.71
CA MET A 1 -71.32 -11.61 -27.43
C MET A 1 -70.31 -11.08 -26.42
N TYR A 2 -69.24 -11.84 -26.16
CA TYR A 2 -68.45 -11.84 -24.93
C TYR A 2 -67.57 -10.58 -24.75
N SER A 3 -67.58 -10.00 -23.54
CA SER A 3 -66.64 -8.95 -23.13
C SER A 3 -65.47 -9.58 -22.39
N LEU A 4 -64.27 -9.51 -22.97
CA LEU A 4 -63.04 -10.14 -22.48
C LEU A 4 -62.32 -9.17 -21.52
N LEU A 5 -62.23 -9.50 -20.23
CA LEU A 5 -61.47 -8.75 -19.22
C LEU A 5 -60.05 -9.32 -19.14
N ILE A 6 -59.06 -8.56 -19.61
CA ILE A 6 -57.62 -8.91 -19.52
C ILE A 6 -57.07 -8.29 -18.23
N ILE A 7 -56.73 -9.14 -17.25
CA ILE A 7 -56.03 -8.73 -16.02
C ILE A 7 -54.53 -8.84 -16.29
N ILE A 8 -53.84 -7.70 -16.45
CA ILE A 8 -52.39 -7.64 -16.60
C ILE A 8 -51.74 -7.64 -15.21
N PHE A 9 -51.23 -8.79 -14.79
CA PHE A 9 -50.47 -8.93 -13.55
C PHE A 9 -49.02 -8.49 -13.80
N THR A 10 -48.68 -7.25 -13.46
CA THR A 10 -47.33 -6.70 -13.61
C THR A 10 -46.44 -7.24 -12.48
N VAL A 11 -45.62 -8.25 -12.79
CA VAL A 11 -44.62 -8.79 -11.86
C VAL A 11 -43.48 -7.78 -11.74
N PHE A 12 -43.43 -7.06 -10.62
CA PHE A 12 -42.35 -6.15 -10.28
C PHE A 12 -41.13 -6.99 -9.87
N PHE A 13 -40.26 -7.32 -10.84
CA PHE A 13 -38.99 -8.01 -10.59
C PHE A 13 -38.04 -7.03 -9.88
N SER A 14 -38.02 -7.05 -8.55
CA SER A 14 -37.03 -6.32 -7.76
C SER A 14 -35.66 -6.95 -7.98
N THR A 15 -34.82 -6.32 -8.81
CA THR A 15 -33.41 -6.68 -8.95
C THR A 15 -32.70 -6.35 -7.65
N GLN A 16 -32.57 -7.33 -6.74
CA GLN A 16 -31.68 -7.19 -5.60
C GLN A 16 -30.23 -7.20 -6.10
N SER A 17 -29.57 -6.06 -6.01
CA SER A 17 -28.12 -5.97 -6.20
C SER A 17 -27.45 -6.62 -5.00
N TYR A 18 -26.84 -7.78 -5.20
CA TYR A 18 -25.95 -8.37 -4.20
C TYR A 18 -24.70 -7.49 -4.09
N VAL A 19 -24.58 -6.75 -2.99
CA VAL A 19 -23.33 -6.07 -2.64
C VAL A 19 -22.47 -7.08 -1.91
N PHE A 20 -21.46 -7.64 -2.58
CA PHE A 20 -20.42 -8.43 -1.90
C PHE A 20 -19.56 -7.46 -1.09
N ALA A 21 -19.64 -7.54 0.24
CA ALA A 21 -18.72 -6.84 1.11
C ALA A 21 -17.32 -7.44 0.92
N GLN A 22 -16.40 -6.65 0.35
CA GLN A 22 -14.99 -7.02 0.23
C GLN A 22 -14.39 -7.05 1.64
N GLY A 23 -14.34 -8.25 2.22
CA GLY A 23 -13.88 -8.43 3.60
C GLY A 23 -12.38 -8.19 3.72
N SER A 24 -11.93 -7.64 4.85
CA SER A 24 -10.52 -7.65 5.23
C SER A 24 -10.34 -8.43 6.53
N SER A 25 -9.14 -8.93 6.77
CA SER A 25 -8.73 -9.59 8.01
C SER A 25 -7.48 -8.92 8.53
N ASP A 26 -7.53 -8.43 9.77
CA ASP A 26 -6.33 -7.97 10.46
C ASP A 26 -5.41 -9.17 10.74
N LEU A 27 -4.17 -9.09 10.26
CA LEU A 27 -3.13 -10.10 10.52
C LEU A 27 -2.26 -9.72 11.71
N GLY A 28 -2.51 -8.55 12.31
CA GLY A 28 -1.89 -8.07 13.54
C GLY A 28 -1.03 -6.83 13.33
N THR A 29 -0.76 -6.16 14.44
CA THR A 29 0.21 -5.06 14.54
C THR A 29 1.47 -5.54 15.26
N TYR A 30 2.62 -5.29 14.64
CA TYR A 30 3.93 -5.71 15.11
C TYR A 30 4.86 -4.51 15.16
N GLY A 31 5.13 -4.00 16.37
CA GLY A 31 5.88 -2.77 16.53
C GLY A 31 5.16 -1.61 15.83
N ASP A 32 5.80 -1.00 14.84
CA ASP A 32 5.24 0.11 14.08
C ASP A 32 4.59 -0.33 12.73
N TRP A 33 4.43 -1.64 12.50
CA TRP A 33 3.92 -2.20 11.25
C TRP A 33 2.60 -2.97 11.45
N GLN A 34 1.58 -2.65 10.66
CA GLN A 34 0.31 -3.37 10.64
C GLN A 34 0.25 -4.27 9.40
N ALA A 35 -0.13 -5.53 9.56
CA ALA A 35 -0.34 -6.46 8.46
C ALA A 35 -1.84 -6.74 8.25
N THR A 36 -2.29 -6.77 7.00
CA THR A 36 -3.71 -6.93 6.67
C THR A 36 -3.85 -7.84 5.45
N TYR A 37 -4.87 -8.69 5.46
CA TYR A 37 -5.32 -9.44 4.29
C TYR A 37 -6.61 -8.82 3.76
N TRP A 38 -6.65 -8.60 2.46
CA TRP A 38 -7.79 -8.08 1.73
C TRP A 38 -8.37 -9.20 0.87
N ASN A 39 -9.60 -9.60 1.17
CA ASN A 39 -10.34 -10.64 0.47
C ASN A 39 -11.01 -10.05 -0.78
N ASN A 40 -10.19 -9.64 -1.75
CA ASN A 40 -10.63 -9.36 -3.11
C ASN A 40 -10.48 -10.62 -3.98
N ASP A 41 -10.90 -10.57 -5.25
CA ASP A 41 -10.97 -11.74 -6.14
C ASP A 41 -9.64 -12.53 -6.26
N ALA A 42 -8.49 -11.88 -6.03
CA ALA A 42 -7.16 -12.51 -6.08
C ALA A 42 -6.50 -12.72 -4.70
N GLY A 43 -7.06 -12.14 -3.62
CA GLY A 43 -6.47 -12.08 -2.29
C GLY A 43 -5.15 -11.31 -2.24
N ILE A 44 -5.10 -10.21 -1.49
CA ILE A 44 -3.88 -9.39 -1.35
C ILE A 44 -3.51 -9.26 0.13
N CYS A 45 -2.24 -9.44 0.46
CA CYS A 45 -1.71 -9.08 1.76
C CYS A 45 -0.92 -7.78 1.67
N THR A 46 -1.10 -6.91 2.66
CA THR A 46 -0.30 -5.70 2.84
C THR A 46 0.36 -5.72 4.21
N MET A 47 1.48 -5.04 4.32
CA MET A 47 1.97 -4.54 5.60
C MET A 47 2.35 -3.06 5.46
N MET A 48 1.89 -2.22 6.37
CA MET A 48 1.97 -0.77 6.27
C MET A 48 2.57 -0.16 7.54
N THR A 49 3.23 0.98 7.40
CA THR A 49 3.70 1.81 8.51
C THR A 49 3.56 3.28 8.19
N LEU A 50 3.35 4.09 9.23
CA LEU A 50 3.33 5.55 9.16
C LEU A 50 4.70 6.11 9.56
N PRO A 51 5.11 7.26 9.02
CA PRO A 51 6.36 7.89 9.44
C PRO A 51 6.28 8.30 10.92
N LYS A 52 7.38 8.08 11.65
CA LYS A 52 7.55 8.61 13.02
C LYS A 52 7.84 10.10 13.01
N LYS A 53 8.33 10.61 11.88
CA LYS A 53 8.58 12.04 11.68
C LYS A 53 8.42 12.39 10.21
N GLU A 54 7.66 13.45 9.96
CA GLU A 54 7.50 14.06 8.65
C GLU A 54 8.13 15.45 8.66
N GLU A 55 8.94 15.76 7.66
CA GLU A 55 9.62 17.05 7.57
C GLU A 55 9.46 17.63 6.16
N GLY A 56 9.21 18.93 6.08
CA GLY A 56 9.10 19.68 4.83
C GLY A 56 8.50 21.07 5.03
N LYS A 57 8.70 21.97 4.07
CA LYS A 57 8.09 23.31 4.09
C LYS A 57 6.74 23.29 3.36
N TYR A 58 5.72 22.71 4.00
CA TYR A 58 4.36 22.62 3.48
C TYR A 58 3.33 23.12 4.52
N SER A 59 2.18 23.60 4.03
CA SER A 59 1.05 23.99 4.88
C SER A 59 0.07 22.85 5.11
N ARG A 60 -0.08 21.93 4.14
CA ARG A 60 -0.92 20.74 4.20
C ARG A 60 -0.30 19.60 3.39
N ARG A 61 -0.53 18.38 3.84
CA ARG A 61 -0.11 17.12 3.22
C ARG A 61 -1.19 16.06 3.43
N GLY A 62 -1.42 15.20 2.44
CA GLY A 62 -2.32 14.06 2.56
C GLY A 62 -1.69 12.91 3.33
N GLU A 63 -2.27 11.72 3.21
CA GLU A 63 -1.79 10.51 3.87
C GLU A 63 -0.38 10.12 3.41
N VAL A 64 0.45 9.70 4.37
CA VAL A 64 1.85 9.33 4.13
C VAL A 64 2.12 7.97 4.77
N TYR A 65 2.55 7.01 3.96
CA TYR A 65 2.88 5.68 4.46
C TYR A 65 3.87 4.95 3.57
N ALA A 66 4.57 3.99 4.18
CA ALA A 66 5.35 2.98 3.48
C ALA A 66 4.61 1.63 3.58
N GLN A 67 4.65 0.84 2.51
CA GLN A 67 4.01 -0.47 2.52
C GLN A 67 4.75 -1.52 1.68
N VAL A 68 4.54 -2.79 2.04
CA VAL A 68 4.86 -3.95 1.19
C VAL A 68 3.54 -4.63 0.84
N VAL A 69 3.36 -4.94 -0.44
CA VAL A 69 2.14 -5.57 -0.98
C VAL A 69 2.51 -6.89 -1.63
N LYS A 70 1.71 -7.94 -1.41
CA LYS A 70 1.92 -9.25 -2.01
C LYS A 70 0.58 -9.92 -2.36
N ASN A 71 0.46 -10.37 -3.60
CA ASN A 71 -0.66 -11.21 -4.03
C ASN A 71 -0.54 -12.61 -3.44
N THR A 72 -1.68 -13.24 -3.16
CA THR A 72 -1.72 -14.65 -2.71
C THR A 72 -1.14 -15.56 -3.80
N GLY A 73 -0.34 -16.56 -3.42
CA GLY A 73 0.32 -17.48 -4.34
C GLY A 73 1.50 -16.89 -5.14
N ALA A 74 1.87 -15.62 -4.95
CA ALA A 74 2.97 -15.02 -5.69
C ALA A 74 4.34 -15.49 -5.16
N ASN A 75 5.21 -15.89 -6.10
CA ASN A 75 6.58 -16.36 -5.78
C ASN A 75 7.57 -15.22 -5.46
N ASN A 76 7.19 -13.96 -5.63
CA ASN A 76 8.04 -12.80 -5.35
C ASN A 76 8.13 -12.47 -3.84
N THR A 77 9.03 -11.56 -3.47
CA THR A 77 9.21 -11.10 -2.08
C THR A 77 8.16 -10.08 -1.62
N GLY A 78 7.26 -9.66 -2.49
CA GLY A 78 6.39 -8.51 -2.31
C GLY A 78 6.98 -7.24 -2.94
N VAL A 79 6.10 -6.30 -3.25
CA VAL A 79 6.40 -5.01 -3.89
C VAL A 79 6.37 -3.90 -2.84
N VAL A 80 7.46 -3.14 -2.74
CA VAL A 80 7.57 -1.99 -1.83
C VAL A 80 7.07 -0.74 -2.52
N ASN A 81 6.23 0.02 -1.83
CA ASN A 81 5.83 1.34 -2.31
C ASN A 81 5.59 2.34 -1.18
N PHE A 82 5.63 3.62 -1.57
CA PHE A 82 5.53 4.75 -0.66
C PHE A 82 4.50 5.72 -1.19
N VAL A 83 3.51 6.06 -0.37
CA VAL A 83 2.57 7.14 -0.66
C VAL A 83 3.02 8.38 0.08
N ALA A 84 3.21 9.48 -0.65
CA ALA A 84 3.84 10.68 -0.12
C ALA A 84 2.86 11.77 0.30
N GLY A 85 1.55 11.57 0.15
CA GLY A 85 0.54 12.59 0.51
C GLY A 85 0.57 13.84 -0.37
N TYR A 86 1.23 13.77 -1.53
CA TYR A 86 1.28 14.79 -2.58
C TYR A 86 1.68 14.14 -3.91
N THR A 87 1.36 14.78 -5.03
CA THR A 87 1.92 14.41 -6.34
C THR A 87 3.39 14.77 -6.41
N PHE A 88 4.26 13.82 -6.78
CA PHE A 88 5.69 14.03 -7.00
C PHE A 88 5.95 15.00 -8.16
N LYS A 89 7.12 15.64 -8.14
CA LYS A 89 7.60 16.40 -9.28
C LYS A 89 7.83 15.47 -10.47
N GLU A 90 7.43 15.90 -11.66
CA GLU A 90 7.66 15.15 -12.88
C GLU A 90 9.17 14.87 -13.06
N ASN A 91 9.49 13.66 -13.53
CA ASN A 91 10.86 13.17 -13.71
C ASN A 91 11.72 13.22 -12.44
N SER A 92 11.10 13.23 -11.25
CA SER A 92 11.80 13.12 -9.98
C SER A 92 11.81 11.69 -9.45
N GLU A 93 12.79 11.40 -8.62
CA GLU A 93 12.96 10.13 -7.94
C GLU A 93 12.82 10.29 -6.43
N VAL A 94 12.51 9.19 -5.76
CA VAL A 94 12.55 9.09 -4.31
C VAL A 94 13.84 8.41 -3.89
N SER A 95 14.54 9.01 -2.92
CA SER A 95 15.73 8.42 -2.30
C SER A 95 15.38 7.80 -0.95
N ILE A 96 15.81 6.57 -0.75
CA ILE A 96 15.69 5.85 0.53
C ILE A 96 17.07 5.65 1.12
N LYS A 97 17.21 5.86 2.43
CA LYS A 97 18.37 5.45 3.23
C LYS A 97 17.95 4.59 4.41
N ILE A 98 18.53 3.39 4.52
CA ILE A 98 18.38 2.52 5.70
C ILE A 98 19.63 2.62 6.56
N ASP A 99 19.43 2.99 7.84
CA ASP A 99 20.48 3.17 8.86
C ASP A 99 21.66 4.06 8.41
N ASN A 100 21.40 5.00 7.48
CA ASN A 100 22.42 5.82 6.80
C ASN A 100 23.53 5.04 6.06
N LYS A 101 23.34 3.72 5.82
CA LYS A 101 24.35 2.84 5.21
C LYS A 101 23.94 2.37 3.81
N HIS A 102 22.67 2.01 3.62
CA HIS A 102 22.17 1.45 2.38
C HIS A 102 21.26 2.46 1.68
N SER A 103 21.49 2.71 0.39
CA SER A 103 20.75 3.69 -0.38
C SER A 103 20.02 3.03 -1.55
N PHE A 104 18.81 3.48 -1.82
CA PHE A 104 17.96 3.01 -2.92
C PHE A 104 17.30 4.20 -3.60
N THR A 105 16.94 4.00 -4.87
CA THR A 105 16.24 4.97 -5.70
C THR A 105 14.96 4.35 -6.23
N LEU A 106 13.85 5.07 -6.10
CA LEU A 106 12.54 4.66 -6.55
C LEU A 106 12.04 5.62 -7.62
N PHE A 107 11.36 5.07 -8.63
CA PHE A 107 10.67 5.89 -9.60
C PHE A 107 9.34 6.38 -9.03
N THR A 108 8.88 7.53 -9.51
CA THR A 108 7.64 8.15 -9.05
C THR A 108 6.55 8.04 -10.11
N ASN A 109 5.32 7.84 -9.67
CA ASN A 109 4.13 8.02 -10.49
C ASN A 109 3.01 8.58 -9.61
N GLN A 110 2.51 9.76 -10.01
CA GLN A 110 1.57 10.57 -9.23
C GLN A 110 2.04 10.77 -7.80
N SER A 111 1.32 10.23 -6.80
CA SER A 111 1.65 10.39 -5.37
C SER A 111 2.42 9.23 -4.77
N THR A 112 2.79 8.25 -5.58
CA THR A 112 3.36 6.99 -5.12
C THR A 112 4.73 6.75 -5.76
N ALA A 113 5.62 6.10 -5.03
CA ALA A 113 6.94 5.71 -5.51
C ALA A 113 7.15 4.20 -5.34
N TRP A 114 7.81 3.57 -6.31
CA TRP A 114 8.03 2.12 -6.37
C TRP A 114 9.47 1.79 -6.71
N ALA A 115 9.94 0.62 -6.26
CA ALA A 115 11.21 0.07 -6.71
C ALA A 115 11.17 -0.24 -8.21
N GLN A 116 12.32 -0.19 -8.89
CA GLN A 116 12.36 -0.33 -10.36
C GLN A 116 12.08 -1.75 -10.85
N SER A 117 12.34 -2.76 -10.01
CA SER A 117 12.19 -4.17 -10.35
C SER A 117 11.94 -5.03 -9.12
N GLU A 118 11.51 -6.28 -9.35
CA GLU A 118 11.38 -7.29 -8.29
C GLU A 118 12.71 -7.55 -7.55
N ILE A 119 13.84 -7.43 -8.25
CA ILE A 119 15.17 -7.60 -7.65
C ILE A 119 15.46 -6.44 -6.69
N ASP A 120 15.09 -5.21 -7.07
CA ASP A 120 15.24 -4.03 -6.23
C ASP A 120 14.32 -4.08 -5.01
N ASP A 121 13.09 -4.56 -5.18
CA ASP A 121 12.17 -4.85 -4.08
C ASP A 121 12.78 -5.86 -3.10
N ALA A 122 13.28 -6.99 -3.60
CA ALA A 122 13.90 -8.03 -2.79
C ALA A 122 15.13 -7.50 -2.03
N SER A 123 15.95 -6.67 -2.69
CA SER A 123 17.11 -6.01 -2.08
C SER A 123 16.69 -5.04 -0.98
N LEU A 124 15.72 -4.16 -1.27
CA LEU A 124 15.20 -3.19 -0.29
C LEU A 124 14.60 -3.91 0.93
N ILE A 125 13.75 -4.92 0.71
CA ILE A 125 13.15 -5.73 1.77
C ILE A 125 14.22 -6.43 2.60
N LYS A 126 15.29 -6.95 1.98
CA LYS A 126 16.41 -7.56 2.70
C LYS A 126 17.02 -6.56 3.69
N PHE A 127 17.29 -5.34 3.27
CA PHE A 127 17.87 -4.33 4.16
C PHE A 127 16.85 -3.76 5.16
N MET A 128 15.56 -3.70 4.83
CA MET A 128 14.51 -3.37 5.79
C MET A 128 14.39 -4.40 6.92
N LYS A 129 14.63 -5.69 6.63
CA LYS A 129 14.66 -6.75 7.65
C LYS A 129 15.84 -6.62 8.62
N LEU A 130 16.96 -6.07 8.14
CA LEU A 130 18.21 -5.95 8.91
C LEU A 130 18.35 -4.59 9.61
N GLY A 131 17.64 -3.58 9.13
CA GLY A 131 17.78 -2.20 9.58
C GLY A 131 16.84 -1.82 10.72
N ASN A 132 17.05 -0.62 11.26
CA ASN A 132 16.26 -0.07 12.36
C ASN A 132 15.47 1.17 11.95
N THR A 133 16.05 2.01 11.10
CA THR A 133 15.45 3.26 10.63
C THR A 133 15.55 3.37 9.12
N MET A 134 14.47 3.83 8.50
CA MET A 134 14.40 4.11 7.06
C MET A 134 14.03 5.58 6.84
N VAL A 135 14.83 6.31 6.10
CA VAL A 135 14.59 7.71 5.75
C VAL A 135 14.27 7.80 4.27
N VAL A 136 13.11 8.37 3.95
CA VAL A 136 12.60 8.55 2.59
C VAL A 136 12.61 10.04 2.26
N ARG A 137 13.14 10.42 1.10
CA ARG A 137 13.18 11.81 0.63
C ARG A 137 12.56 11.91 -0.75
N GLY A 138 11.73 12.93 -0.93
CA GLY A 138 11.08 13.22 -2.21
C GLY A 138 10.91 14.71 -2.46
N ILE A 139 10.40 15.04 -3.64
CA ILE A 139 10.09 16.41 -4.06
C ILE A 139 8.67 16.44 -4.60
N SER A 140 7.82 17.31 -4.06
CA SER A 140 6.46 17.49 -4.57
C SER A 140 6.46 18.22 -5.91
N SER A 141 5.36 18.12 -6.66
CA SER A 141 5.13 18.88 -7.90
C SER A 141 5.24 20.38 -7.71
N ARG A 142 5.05 20.87 -6.48
CA ARG A 142 5.24 22.28 -6.08
C ARG A 142 6.68 22.63 -5.68
N GLY A 143 7.62 21.70 -5.79
CA GLY A 143 9.03 21.89 -5.44
C GLY A 143 9.37 21.75 -3.95
N THR A 144 8.41 21.37 -3.10
CA THR A 144 8.68 21.14 -1.67
C THR A 144 9.49 19.87 -1.50
N LYS A 145 10.69 19.98 -0.91
CA LYS A 145 11.49 18.83 -0.47
C LYS A 145 10.93 18.30 0.84
N THR A 146 10.77 16.99 0.94
CA THR A 146 10.31 16.30 2.14
C THR A 146 11.31 15.26 2.62
N LYS A 147 11.26 14.95 3.93
CA LYS A 147 12.03 13.89 4.56
C LYS A 147 11.14 13.18 5.58
N ASP A 148 10.83 11.93 5.32
CA ASP A 148 10.02 11.09 6.20
C ASP A 148 10.90 10.03 6.84
N THR A 149 10.78 9.87 8.16
CA THR A 149 11.56 8.90 8.93
C THR A 149 10.64 7.83 9.47
N TYR A 150 10.89 6.59 9.07
CA TYR A 150 10.13 5.40 9.44
C TYR A 150 10.94 4.51 10.39
N SER A 151 10.24 3.90 11.34
CA SER A 151 10.78 2.83 12.17
C SER A 151 10.66 1.49 11.45
N LEU A 152 11.72 0.68 11.49
CA LEU A 152 11.68 -0.70 11.01
C LEU A 152 11.39 -1.70 12.14
N LYS A 153 11.09 -1.21 13.35
CA LYS A 153 10.72 -2.05 14.50
C LYS A 153 9.46 -2.85 14.19
N GLY A 154 9.60 -4.18 14.19
CA GLY A 154 8.51 -5.11 13.94
C GLY A 154 8.32 -5.51 12.48
N PHE A 155 9.11 -4.96 11.55
CA PHE A 155 9.06 -5.30 10.12
C PHE A 155 9.12 -6.81 9.88
N VAL A 156 10.09 -7.50 10.50
CA VAL A 156 10.30 -8.95 10.30
C VAL A 156 9.08 -9.76 10.74
N ALA A 157 8.43 -9.39 11.85
CA ALA A 157 7.29 -10.10 12.38
C ALA A 157 6.04 -9.87 11.51
N ALA A 158 5.77 -8.62 11.13
CA ALA A 158 4.70 -8.28 10.18
C ALA A 158 4.89 -8.97 8.83
N TYR A 159 6.11 -8.96 8.28
CA TYR A 159 6.44 -9.62 7.02
C TYR A 159 6.21 -11.13 7.08
N LYS A 160 6.55 -11.78 8.21
CA LYS A 160 6.26 -13.20 8.42
C LYS A 160 4.76 -13.48 8.51
N ALA A 161 3.99 -12.65 9.20
CA ALA A 161 2.54 -12.80 9.30
C ALA A 161 1.87 -12.65 7.93
N MET A 162 2.24 -11.61 7.18
CA MET A 162 1.83 -11.35 5.80
C MET A 162 2.11 -12.56 4.89
N ASN A 163 3.36 -13.05 4.87
CA ASN A 163 3.73 -14.19 4.03
C ASN A 163 3.14 -15.52 4.51
N LYS A 164 2.76 -15.67 5.77
CA LYS A 164 2.05 -16.87 6.23
C LYS A 164 0.65 -16.94 5.64
N LYS A 165 -0.02 -15.79 5.46
CA LYS A 165 -1.36 -15.69 4.89
C LYS A 165 -1.37 -15.74 3.37
N CYS A 166 -0.49 -14.99 2.71
CA CYS A 166 -0.36 -14.95 1.25
C CYS A 166 0.80 -15.80 0.74
N LYS A 167 0.86 -17.06 1.20
CA LYS A 167 1.72 -18.06 0.57
C LYS A 167 1.26 -18.35 -0.84
#